data_AF-A0A1V5VDD7-F1
#
_entry.id   AF-A0A1V5VDD7-F1
#
_cell.length_a   1.000
_cell.length_b   1.000
_cell.length_c   1.000
_cell.angle_alpha   90.00
_cell.angle_beta   90.00
_cell.angle_gamma   90.00
#
_symmetry.space_group_name_H-M   'P 1'
#
loop_
_entity.id
_entity.type
_entity.pdbx_description
1 polymer ?
#
loop_
_entity_poly.entity_id
_entity_poly.type
_entity_poly.pdbx_seq_one_letter_code
_entity_poly.pdbx_strand_id
1 'polypeptide(L)'
;MSNMKRRNAPHNLQNLQQNLNPIITIDESNGESLFMIVDFSIPKWNHVRRIISKRLANRNITAVIYSGTPGPDRTLTEKINILQMTDAPEDKFWKAYQVLEALYKAAGGTVEIRNYDGKSIHEAATLMKRLDHAKVWMGEECDRIDL
;
A
#
# COMPACT_ATOMS: atom_id res chain seq x y z
N MET A 1 -48.04 0.91 9.48
CA MET A 1 -46.90 -0.02 9.66
C MET A 1 -46.55 -0.59 8.29
N SER A 2 -45.44 -0.18 7.70
CA SER A 2 -44.86 -0.82 6.51
C SER A 2 -43.41 -1.21 6.84
N ASN A 3 -43.17 -2.51 6.93
CA ASN A 3 -41.86 -3.09 7.18
C ASN A 3 -40.96 -2.88 5.96
N MET A 4 -40.05 -1.89 6.01
CA MET A 4 -38.90 -1.86 5.11
C MET A 4 -37.87 -2.88 5.59
N LYS A 5 -38.00 -4.13 5.13
CA LYS A 5 -36.87 -5.07 5.09
C LYS A 5 -35.93 -4.62 3.96
N ARG A 6 -34.96 -3.76 4.26
CA ARG A 6 -33.78 -3.60 3.38
C ARG A 6 -32.91 -4.84 3.59
N ARG A 7 -32.71 -5.56 2.49
CA ARG A 7 -31.98 -6.82 2.38
C ARG A 7 -30.49 -6.54 2.61
N ASN A 8 -29.94 -7.04 3.73
CA ASN A 8 -28.49 -7.25 3.83
C ASN A 8 -28.17 -8.50 3.02
N ALA A 9 -27.94 -8.34 1.71
CA ALA A 9 -27.31 -9.38 0.91
C ALA A 9 -25.82 -9.38 1.28
N PRO A 10 -25.21 -10.54 1.62
CA PRO A 10 -23.78 -10.60 1.83
C PRO A 10 -23.08 -10.23 0.50
N HIS A 11 -22.38 -9.10 0.49
CA HIS A 11 -21.59 -8.70 -0.67
C HIS A 11 -20.51 -9.76 -0.91
N ASN A 12 -20.59 -10.41 -2.06
CA ASN A 12 -19.67 -11.47 -2.44
C ASN A 12 -18.26 -10.87 -2.58
N LEU A 13 -17.32 -11.27 -1.71
CA LEU A 13 -15.94 -10.75 -1.63
C LEU A 13 -15.20 -10.78 -2.98
N GLN A 14 -15.56 -11.72 -3.86
CA GLN A 14 -15.01 -11.79 -5.23
C GLN A 14 -15.31 -10.54 -6.07
N ASN A 15 -16.46 -9.89 -5.88
CA ASN A 15 -16.82 -8.67 -6.62
C ASN A 15 -16.06 -7.44 -6.10
N LEU A 16 -15.72 -7.40 -4.81
CA LEU A 16 -14.99 -6.27 -4.22
C LEU A 16 -13.54 -6.18 -4.73
N GLN A 17 -12.83 -7.30 -4.85
CA GLN A 17 -11.47 -7.30 -5.43
C GLN A 17 -11.49 -6.84 -6.90
N GLN A 18 -12.48 -7.27 -7.68
CA GLN A 18 -12.66 -6.85 -9.07
C GLN A 18 -13.00 -5.37 -9.20
N ASN A 19 -13.84 -4.84 -8.30
CA ASN A 19 -14.27 -3.44 -8.32
C ASN A 19 -13.19 -2.48 -7.78
N LEU A 20 -12.43 -2.89 -6.76
CA LEU A 20 -11.39 -2.06 -6.15
C LEU A 20 -10.07 -2.08 -6.94
N ASN A 21 -9.85 -3.12 -7.77
CA ASN A 21 -8.63 -3.34 -8.55
C ASN A 21 -7.34 -2.99 -7.77
N PRO A 22 -7.10 -3.65 -6.62
CA PRO A 22 -6.00 -3.32 -5.74
C PRO A 22 -4.66 -3.61 -6.43
N ILE A 23 -3.73 -2.64 -6.34
CA ILE A 23 -2.39 -2.77 -6.92
C ILE A 23 -1.54 -3.80 -6.17
N ILE A 24 -1.83 -4.00 -4.89
CA ILE A 24 -1.24 -5.04 -4.05
C ILE A 24 -2.27 -5.44 -2.98
N THR A 25 -2.34 -6.74 -2.71
CA THR A 25 -3.18 -7.33 -1.65
C THR A 25 -2.28 -8.02 -0.63
N ILE A 26 -2.73 -8.07 0.63
CA ILE A 26 -2.02 -8.76 1.71
C ILE A 26 -2.98 -9.74 2.36
N ASP A 27 -2.61 -11.01 2.35
CA ASP A 27 -3.37 -12.10 2.93
C ASP A 27 -2.64 -12.68 4.16
N GLU A 28 -2.99 -12.17 5.33
CA GLU A 28 -2.40 -12.60 6.61
C GLU A 28 -2.66 -14.08 6.91
N SER A 29 -3.74 -14.67 6.36
CA SER A 29 -4.05 -16.09 6.57
C SER A 29 -3.05 -17.02 5.86
N ASN A 30 -2.42 -16.52 4.80
CA ASN A 30 -1.35 -17.19 4.06
C ASN A 30 0.05 -16.80 4.57
N GLY A 31 0.15 -16.18 5.74
CA GLY A 31 1.42 -15.74 6.33
C GLY A 31 2.04 -14.54 5.61
N GLU A 32 1.25 -13.78 4.84
CA GLU A 32 1.70 -12.52 4.28
C GLU A 32 1.59 -11.38 5.31
N SER A 33 2.48 -10.39 5.22
CA SER A 33 2.39 -9.20 6.06
C SER A 33 2.82 -7.96 5.29
N LEU A 34 2.31 -6.78 5.68
CA LEU A 34 2.85 -5.52 5.17
C LEU A 34 4.31 -5.40 5.59
N PHE A 35 5.20 -5.11 4.65
CA PHE A 35 6.63 -5.00 4.94
C PHE A 35 7.04 -3.54 5.10
N MET A 36 7.00 -2.77 4.00
CA MET A 36 7.25 -1.35 4.06
C MET A 36 6.49 -0.57 3.00
N ILE A 37 6.28 0.71 3.30
CA ILE A 37 5.92 1.74 2.33
C ILE A 37 7.05 2.76 2.29
N VAL A 38 7.55 3.05 1.10
CA VAL A 38 8.62 4.03 0.90
C VAL A 38 8.17 5.10 -0.07
N ASP A 39 8.36 6.37 0.27
CA ASP A 39 8.16 7.49 -0.63
C ASP A 39 9.50 8.14 -1.00
N PHE A 40 9.68 8.38 -2.29
CA PHE A 40 10.79 9.14 -2.86
C PHE A 40 10.23 10.40 -3.50
N SER A 41 10.80 11.55 -3.14
CA SER A 41 10.39 12.84 -3.68
C SER A 41 11.60 13.70 -4.02
N ILE A 42 11.44 14.62 -4.98
CA ILE A 42 12.46 15.61 -5.31
C ILE A 42 11.85 16.99 -5.00
N PRO A 43 12.54 17.88 -4.26
CA PRO A 43 12.03 19.21 -4.00
C PRO A 43 11.59 19.92 -5.27
N LYS A 44 10.46 20.64 -5.21
CA LYS A 44 9.84 21.37 -6.34
C LYS A 44 9.20 20.47 -7.41
N TRP A 45 9.27 19.15 -7.29
CA TRP A 45 8.47 18.24 -8.11
C TRP A 45 7.25 17.78 -7.32
N ASN A 46 6.05 18.06 -7.83
CA ASN A 46 4.80 17.61 -7.23
C ASN A 46 4.49 16.14 -7.60
N HIS A 47 5.50 15.28 -7.45
CA HIS A 47 5.39 13.89 -7.83
C HIS A 47 6.20 13.03 -6.86
N VAL A 48 5.57 11.96 -6.38
CA VAL A 48 6.15 11.00 -5.45
C VAL A 48 6.23 9.66 -6.14
N ARG A 49 7.39 9.01 -6.07
CA ARG A 49 7.52 7.59 -6.38
C ARG A 49 7.33 6.81 -5.08
N ARG A 50 6.39 5.88 -5.07
CA ARG A 50 6.09 5.03 -3.91
C ARG A 50 6.43 3.57 -4.18
N ILE A 51 7.03 2.92 -3.20
CA ILE A 51 7.11 1.46 -3.08
C ILE A 51 6.10 1.03 -2.02
N ILE A 52 5.23 0.08 -2.33
CA ILE A 52 4.45 -0.68 -1.34
C ILE A 52 4.88 -2.13 -1.45
N SER A 53 5.23 -2.75 -0.33
CA SER A 53 5.75 -4.11 -0.31
C SER A 53 5.11 -4.95 0.79
N LYS A 54 5.02 -6.25 0.51
CA LYS A 54 4.59 -7.29 1.44
C LYS A 54 5.66 -8.36 1.56
N ARG A 55 5.75 -8.95 2.75
CA ARG A 55 6.53 -10.14 3.02
C ARG A 55 5.62 -11.35 2.83
N LEU A 56 6.13 -12.38 2.17
CA LEU A 56 5.46 -13.67 1.99
C LEU A 56 5.85 -14.64 3.12
N ALA A 57 5.12 -15.75 3.26
CA ALA A 57 5.44 -16.79 4.25
C ALA A 57 6.86 -17.37 4.10
N ASN A 58 7.38 -17.43 2.87
CA ASN A 58 8.75 -17.87 2.58
C ASN A 58 9.82 -16.80 2.87
N ARG A 59 9.44 -15.67 3.50
CA ARG A 59 10.26 -14.48 3.81
C ARG A 59 10.65 -13.60 2.61
N ASN A 60 10.38 -14.01 1.38
CA ASN A 60 10.60 -13.18 0.21
C ASN A 60 9.65 -11.99 0.17
N ILE A 61 9.99 -11.01 -0.65
CA ILE A 61 9.29 -9.73 -0.77
C ILE A 61 8.61 -9.63 -2.13
N THR A 62 7.33 -9.29 -2.12
CA THR A 62 6.61 -8.80 -3.29
C THR A 62 6.36 -7.31 -3.12
N ALA A 63 6.66 -6.51 -4.13
CA ALA A 63 6.54 -5.06 -4.09
C ALA A 63 5.98 -4.49 -5.38
N VAL A 64 5.29 -3.36 -5.26
CA VAL A 64 4.89 -2.53 -6.39
C VAL A 64 5.48 -1.15 -6.23
N ILE A 65 6.08 -0.67 -7.31
CA ILE A 65 6.66 0.66 -7.43
C ILE A 65 5.80 1.43 -8.41
N TYR A 66 5.38 2.65 -8.07
CA TYR A 66 4.64 3.51 -8.98
C TYR A 66 4.90 4.98 -8.66
N SER A 67 4.63 5.87 -9.59
CA SER A 67 4.67 7.32 -9.35
C SER A 67 3.27 7.90 -9.34
N GLY A 68 3.05 8.98 -8.60
CA GLY A 68 1.76 9.67 -8.57
C GLY A 68 1.86 11.02 -7.89
N THR A 69 0.77 11.77 -7.98
CA THR A 69 0.66 13.10 -7.38
C THR A 69 0.15 12.96 -5.95
N PRO A 70 0.87 13.45 -4.92
CA PRO A 70 0.43 13.34 -3.54
C PRO A 70 -0.74 14.29 -3.27
N GLY A 71 -1.84 13.75 -2.76
CA GLY A 71 -2.94 14.52 -2.19
C GLY A 71 -2.66 14.97 -0.75
N PRO A 72 -3.55 15.78 -0.15
CA PRO A 72 -3.41 16.28 1.23
C PRO A 72 -3.31 15.16 2.28
N ASP A 73 -3.92 14.00 2.01
CA ASP A 73 -3.91 12.81 2.87
C ASP A 73 -2.82 11.80 2.48
N ARG A 74 -1.82 12.24 1.70
CA ARG A 74 -0.70 11.45 1.16
C ARG A 74 -1.14 10.25 0.30
N THR A 75 -2.42 10.20 -0.10
CA THR A 75 -2.90 9.31 -1.14
C THR A 75 -2.30 9.76 -2.47
N LEU A 76 -1.73 8.81 -3.22
CA LEU A 76 -1.22 9.11 -4.55
C LEU A 76 -2.33 8.91 -5.58
N THR A 77 -2.68 9.99 -6.29
CA THR A 77 -3.54 9.98 -7.46
C THR A 77 -2.70 9.81 -8.73
N GLU A 78 -3.36 9.54 -9.86
CA GLU A 78 -2.70 9.47 -11.19
C GLU A 78 -1.51 8.50 -11.22
N LYS A 79 -1.74 7.27 -10.76
CA LYS A 79 -0.68 6.27 -10.61
C LYS A 79 -0.16 5.87 -11.99
N ILE A 80 1.11 6.17 -12.26
CA ILE A 80 1.81 5.86 -13.51
C ILE A 80 3.08 5.05 -13.24
N ASN A 81 3.67 4.50 -14.29
CA ASN A 81 4.94 3.75 -14.24
C ASN A 81 4.92 2.62 -13.19
N ILE A 82 3.82 1.85 -13.19
CA ILE A 82 3.63 0.74 -12.27
C ILE A 82 4.60 -0.38 -12.65
N LEU A 83 5.49 -0.73 -11.73
CA LEU A 83 6.46 -1.81 -11.84
C LEU A 83 6.25 -2.79 -10.69
N GLN A 84 6.23 -4.08 -10.99
CA GLN A 84 6.04 -5.12 -10.00
C GLN A 84 7.30 -5.96 -9.84
N MET A 85 7.60 -6.31 -8.61
CA MET A 85 8.63 -7.27 -8.23
C MET A 85 7.95 -8.35 -7.40
N THR A 86 8.04 -9.60 -7.82
CA THR A 86 7.29 -10.70 -7.21
C THR A 86 8.26 -11.73 -6.65
N ASP A 87 8.01 -12.18 -5.42
CA ASP A 87 8.72 -13.28 -4.76
C ASP A 87 10.26 -13.13 -4.79
N ALA A 88 10.74 -11.91 -4.54
CA ALA A 88 12.17 -11.62 -4.56
C ALA A 88 12.82 -11.93 -3.21
N PRO A 89 14.01 -12.55 -3.20
CA PRO A 89 14.84 -12.63 -2.01
C PRO A 89 15.03 -11.25 -1.35
N GLU A 90 14.97 -11.23 -0.03
CA GLU A 90 15.06 -9.99 0.76
C GLU A 90 16.34 -9.19 0.46
N ASP A 91 17.47 -9.86 0.25
CA ASP A 91 18.74 -9.21 -0.08
C ASP A 91 18.69 -8.47 -1.43
N LYS A 92 18.02 -9.06 -2.44
CA LYS A 92 17.85 -8.45 -3.77
C LYS A 92 16.92 -7.25 -3.69
N PHE A 93 15.84 -7.35 -2.91
CA PHE A 93 14.94 -6.23 -2.67
C PHE A 93 15.69 -5.05 -2.03
N TRP A 94 16.46 -5.29 -0.97
CA TRP A 94 17.22 -4.24 -0.29
C TRP A 94 18.28 -3.61 -1.18
N LYS A 95 18.99 -4.41 -2.00
CA LYS A 95 19.94 -3.87 -3.00
C LYS A 95 19.24 -2.95 -4.00
N ALA A 96 18.07 -3.35 -4.52
CA ALA A 96 17.31 -2.52 -5.45
C ALA A 96 16.83 -1.21 -4.80
N TYR A 97 16.35 -1.30 -3.56
CA TYR A 97 16.00 -0.12 -2.75
C TYR A 97 17.19 0.83 -2.57
N GLN A 98 18.36 0.32 -2.16
CA GLN A 98 19.56 1.13 -1.92
C GLN A 98 20.03 1.87 -3.18
N VAL A 99 19.97 1.21 -4.35
CA VAL A 99 20.28 1.87 -5.63
C VAL A 99 19.31 3.03 -5.89
N LEU A 100 18.01 2.83 -5.68
CA LEU A 100 17.02 3.87 -5.88
C LEU A 100 17.18 5.02 -4.88
N GLU A 101 17.45 4.71 -3.62
CA GLU A 101 17.74 5.69 -2.58
C GLU A 101 18.96 6.54 -2.93
N ALA A 102 20.05 5.92 -3.39
CA ALA A 102 21.25 6.63 -3.82
C ALA A 102 20.98 7.59 -4.99
N LEU A 103 20.20 7.14 -5.99
CA LEU A 103 19.84 7.98 -7.15
C LEU A 103 19.00 9.19 -6.73
N TYR A 104 18.01 9.01 -5.86
CA TYR A 104 17.19 10.13 -5.38
C TYR A 104 17.99 11.09 -4.50
N LYS A 105 18.84 10.59 -3.59
CA LYS A 105 19.73 11.43 -2.78
C LYS A 105 20.70 12.23 -3.65
N ALA A 106 21.28 11.62 -4.69
CA ALA A 106 22.15 12.30 -5.65
C ALA A 106 21.43 13.43 -6.41
N ALA A 107 20.13 13.29 -6.66
CA ALA A 107 19.29 14.31 -7.26
C ALA A 107 18.77 15.37 -6.26
N GLY A 108 19.23 15.36 -5.00
CA GLY A 108 18.76 16.25 -3.94
C GLY A 108 17.36 15.89 -3.42
N GLY A 109 16.90 14.68 -3.66
CA GLY A 109 15.62 14.15 -3.21
C GLY A 109 15.62 13.69 -1.76
N THR A 110 14.41 13.44 -1.26
CA THR A 110 14.16 12.88 0.08
C THR A 110 13.56 11.48 -0.03
N VAL A 111 13.83 10.67 0.99
CA VAL A 111 13.32 9.30 1.09
C VAL A 111 12.71 9.13 2.47
N GLU A 112 11.45 8.71 2.51
CA GLU A 112 10.73 8.40 3.74
C GLU A 112 10.37 6.93 3.75
N ILE A 113 10.86 6.20 4.75
CA ILE A 113 10.57 4.78 4.95
C ILE A 113 9.59 4.64 6.10
N ARG A 114 8.51 3.89 5.86
CA ARG A 114 7.59 3.45 6.90
C ARG A 114 7.63 1.93 6.97
N ASN A 115 8.20 1.42 8.06
CA ASN A 115 8.40 0.00 8.30
C ASN A 115 7.22 -0.57 9.11
N TYR A 116 6.62 -1.65 8.61
CA TYR A 116 5.51 -2.36 9.21
C TYR A 116 5.80 -3.84 9.42
N ASP A 117 7.05 -4.28 9.22
CA ASP A 117 7.44 -5.69 9.38
C ASP A 117 7.07 -6.23 10.76
N GLY A 118 6.55 -7.46 10.78
CA GLY A 118 6.07 -8.13 11.99
C GLY A 118 4.79 -7.56 12.61
N LYS A 119 4.14 -6.59 11.97
CA LYS A 119 2.84 -6.07 12.40
C LYS A 119 1.71 -6.74 11.64
N SER A 120 0.60 -6.97 12.32
CA SER A 120 -0.66 -7.27 11.65
C SER A 120 -1.13 -6.07 10.82
N ILE A 121 -2.00 -6.31 9.83
CA ILE A 121 -2.63 -5.24 9.04
C ILE A 121 -3.40 -4.28 9.96
N HIS A 122 -4.04 -4.78 11.01
CA HIS A 122 -4.74 -3.95 11.98
C HIS A 122 -3.79 -3.02 12.77
N GLU A 123 -2.63 -3.53 13.21
CA GLU A 123 -1.62 -2.72 13.89
C GLU A 123 -0.99 -1.71 12.95
N ALA A 124 -0.66 -2.11 11.72
CA ALA A 124 -0.12 -1.23 10.69
C ALA A 124 -1.11 -0.10 10.36
N ALA A 125 -2.39 -0.43 10.21
CA ALA A 125 -3.45 0.54 9.95
C ALA A 125 -3.64 1.52 11.11
N THR A 126 -3.62 1.03 12.35
CA THR A 126 -3.67 1.87 13.55
C THR A 126 -2.49 2.86 13.59
N LEU A 127 -1.28 2.41 13.24
CA LEU A 127 -0.11 3.29 13.16
C LEU A 127 -0.24 4.33 12.06
N MET A 128 -0.71 3.94 10.88
CA MET A 128 -0.94 4.88 9.77
C MET A 128 -1.97 5.95 10.13
N LYS A 129 -3.07 5.59 10.81
CA LYS A 129 -4.09 6.53 11.30
C LYS A 129 -3.50 7.51 12.33
N ARG A 130 -2.71 7.02 13.29
CA ARG A 130 -2.06 7.87 14.31
C ARG A 130 -1.07 8.88 13.75
N LEU A 131 -0.43 8.53 12.65
CA LEU A 131 0.61 9.35 12.03
C LEU A 131 0.06 10.22 10.89
N ASP A 132 -1.25 10.21 10.65
CA ASP A 132 -1.92 10.88 9.52
C ASP A 132 -1.26 10.56 8.17
N HIS A 133 -0.77 9.32 8.03
CA HIS A 133 0.05 8.91 6.89
C HIS A 133 -0.76 8.53 5.66
N ALA A 134 -2.01 8.12 5.84
CA ALA A 134 -2.90 7.70 4.77
C ALA A 134 -4.32 7.49 5.31
N LYS A 135 -5.31 7.56 4.40
CA LYS A 135 -6.60 6.92 4.64
C LYS A 135 -6.42 5.41 4.58
N VAL A 136 -6.57 4.75 5.72
CA VAL A 136 -6.52 3.29 5.82
C VAL A 136 -7.92 2.76 5.99
N TRP A 137 -8.27 1.86 5.08
CA TRP A 137 -9.51 1.10 5.08
C TRP A 137 -9.21 -0.28 5.67
N MET A 138 -9.71 -0.53 6.87
CA MET A 138 -9.78 -1.87 7.45
C MET A 138 -11.16 -2.46 7.11
N GLY A 139 -11.38 -3.77 7.32
CA GLY A 139 -12.69 -4.40 7.07
C GLY A 139 -13.90 -3.64 7.66
N GLU A 140 -15.10 -3.93 7.15
CA GLU A 140 -16.34 -3.12 7.25
C GLU A 140 -16.26 -1.68 6.74
N GLU A 141 -15.11 -0.99 6.79
CA GLU A 141 -14.94 0.34 6.17
C GLU A 141 -14.97 0.22 4.63
N CYS A 142 -14.52 -0.90 4.06
CA CYS A 142 -14.70 -1.28 2.66
C CYS A 142 -16.14 -1.68 2.30
N ASP A 143 -16.92 -2.20 3.26
CA ASP A 143 -18.32 -2.60 3.07
C ASP A 143 -19.29 -1.40 3.09
N ARG A 144 -18.79 -0.23 3.52
CA ARG A 144 -19.52 1.05 3.58
C ARG A 144 -19.19 1.99 2.43
N ILE A 145 -18.28 1.59 1.54
CA ILE A 145 -18.03 2.35 0.32
C ILE A 145 -19.16 2.00 -0.66
N ASP A 146 -20.25 2.78 -0.62
CA ASP A 146 -21.09 3.00 -1.79
C ASP A 146 -20.19 3.64 -2.88
N LEU A 147 -19.59 2.80 -3.72
CA LEU A 147 -19.14 3.15 -5.07
C LEU A 147 -20.19 2.66 -6.07
#